data_AF-A0A925KGI3-F1
#
_entry.id   AF-A0A925KGI3-F1
#
_cell.length_a   1.000
_cell.length_b   1.000
_cell.length_c   1.000
_cell.angle_alpha   90.00
_cell.angle_beta   90.00
_cell.angle_gamma   90.00
#
_symmetry.space_group_name_H-M   'P 1'
#
loop_
_entity.id
_entity.type
_entity.pdbx_description
1 polymer ?
#
loop_
_entity_poly.entity_id
_entity_poly.type
_entity_poly.pdbx_seq_one_letter_code
_entity_poly.pdbx_strand_id
1 'polypeptide(L)'
;MIQRFGSAANLNIHLHCLVLDGVYRRGTDGAPAFVEVPAPTDAALQTVLHKIITRMMKLLTRRGVLVEEEGSTYMADGDSDSDEARVLRPLQAAACTYRIAFGPRAGQKVLTVQGVMPKDADFKQTLCADSNGFSLHAAVRCGADDRQALEQLCRYITRPALANERVQTNAAGQVVLKLKTPWRDGTTQLVMSPLEFMQRLAALVPRPRLHLIRFHGVLAPDAELRAQVVPQ
;
A
#
# COMPACT_ATOMS: atom_id res chain seq x y z
N MET A 1 -6.00 -3.14 -5.96
CA MET A 1 -5.74 -1.70 -6.05
C MET A 1 -4.41 -1.38 -5.37
N ILE A 2 -3.60 -0.51 -5.96
CA ILE A 2 -2.28 -0.12 -5.47
C ILE A 2 -2.38 1.27 -4.82
N GLN A 3 -2.11 1.36 -3.52
CA GLN A 3 -1.89 2.64 -2.83
C GLN A 3 -0.40 2.89 -2.68
N ARG A 4 -0.01 4.16 -2.70
CA ARG A 4 1.40 4.60 -2.62
C ARG A 4 1.67 5.53 -1.45
N PHE A 5 0.72 5.72 -0.54
CA PHE A 5 0.80 6.74 0.50
C PHE A 5 0.53 6.15 1.89
N GLY A 6 1.28 6.60 2.89
CA GLY A 6 0.94 6.41 4.29
C GLY A 6 0.21 7.61 4.88
N SER A 7 -0.17 7.51 6.16
CA SER A 7 -0.81 8.62 6.90
C SER A 7 0.05 9.89 6.89
N ALA A 8 1.37 9.76 6.92
CA ALA A 8 2.32 10.87 6.93
C ALA A 8 2.65 11.45 5.54
N ALA A 9 1.85 11.15 4.52
CA ALA A 9 2.19 11.42 3.12
C ALA A 9 3.58 10.88 2.72
N ASN A 10 4.03 9.81 3.39
CA ASN A 10 5.23 9.08 3.05
C ASN A 10 4.93 8.10 1.93
N LEU A 11 5.95 7.78 1.11
CA LEU A 11 5.81 6.74 0.09
C LEU A 11 5.67 5.39 0.80
N ASN A 12 4.49 4.78 0.65
CA ASN A 12 4.18 3.47 1.21
C ASN A 12 3.36 2.68 0.19
N ILE A 13 4.03 1.78 -0.53
CA ILE A 13 3.41 0.96 -1.57
C ILE A 13 2.77 -0.25 -0.91
N HIS A 14 1.44 -0.34 -0.97
CA HIS A 14 0.70 -1.48 -0.46
C HIS A 14 -0.51 -1.77 -1.35
N LEU A 15 -0.97 -3.02 -1.29
CA LEU A 15 -2.06 -3.50 -2.12
C LEU A 15 -3.30 -3.71 -1.26
N HIS A 16 -4.41 -3.13 -1.68
CA HIS A 16 -5.75 -3.52 -1.23
C HIS A 16 -6.37 -4.44 -2.27
N CYS A 17 -6.73 -5.64 -1.85
CA CYS A 17 -7.37 -6.64 -2.70
C CYS A 17 -8.77 -6.91 -2.19
N LEU A 18 -9.77 -6.59 -3.01
CA LEU A 18 -11.13 -7.08 -2.81
C LEU A 18 -11.25 -8.40 -3.57
N VAL A 19 -11.53 -9.47 -2.85
CA VAL A 19 -11.59 -10.84 -3.38
C VAL A 19 -12.93 -11.46 -3.02
N LEU A 20 -13.43 -12.31 -3.92
CA LEU A 20 -14.58 -13.16 -3.61
C LEU A 20 -14.15 -14.24 -2.62
N ASP A 21 -15.04 -14.66 -1.74
CA ASP A 21 -14.88 -15.79 -0.81
C ASP A 21 -15.16 -17.14 -1.49
N GLY A 22 -14.88 -17.21 -2.79
CA GLY A 22 -15.10 -18.38 -3.61
C GLY A 22 -14.62 -18.15 -5.04
N VAL A 23 -14.90 -19.12 -5.89
CA VAL A 23 -14.54 -19.09 -7.30
C VAL A 23 -15.76 -19.42 -8.16
N TYR A 24 -15.80 -18.86 -9.36
CA TYR A 24 -16.75 -19.29 -10.37
C TYR A 24 -16.11 -20.39 -11.23
N ARG A 25 -16.86 -21.48 -11.44
CA ARG A 25 -16.53 -22.54 -12.41
C ARG A 25 -17.63 -22.62 -13.47
N ARG A 26 -17.31 -23.14 -14.65
CA ARG A 26 -18.33 -23.51 -15.64
C ARG A 26 -19.06 -24.77 -15.19
N GLY A 27 -20.38 -24.69 -15.13
CA GLY A 27 -21.29 -25.82 -14.99
C GLY A 27 -21.30 -26.68 -16.25
N THR A 28 -21.94 -27.84 -16.16
CA THR A 28 -22.10 -28.78 -17.29
C THR A 28 -22.95 -28.21 -18.43
N ASP A 29 -23.81 -27.25 -18.12
CA ASP A 29 -24.64 -26.47 -19.04
C ASP A 29 -23.93 -25.21 -19.59
N GLY A 30 -22.67 -24.98 -19.20
CA GLY A 30 -21.89 -23.79 -19.56
C GLY A 30 -22.15 -22.56 -18.68
N ALA A 31 -23.14 -22.60 -17.78
CA ALA A 31 -23.47 -21.48 -16.89
C ALA A 31 -22.45 -21.37 -15.74
N PRO A 32 -22.15 -20.16 -15.24
CA PRO A 32 -21.25 -19.97 -14.11
C PRO A 32 -21.89 -20.45 -12.81
N ALA A 33 -21.22 -21.37 -12.11
CA ALA A 33 -21.58 -21.81 -10.77
C ALA A 33 -20.56 -21.28 -9.75
N PHE A 34 -21.04 -20.59 -8.72
CA PHE A 34 -20.19 -20.15 -7.61
C PHE A 34 -19.90 -21.32 -6.67
N VAL A 35 -18.63 -21.48 -6.29
CA VAL A 35 -18.15 -22.44 -5.31
C VAL A 35 -17.47 -21.67 -4.19
N GLU A 36 -18.14 -21.59 -3.04
CA GLU A 36 -17.59 -20.97 -1.84
C GLU A 36 -16.36 -21.76 -1.36
N VAL A 37 -15.35 -21.05 -0.89
CA VAL A 37 -14.16 -21.66 -0.27
C VAL A 37 -14.18 -21.39 1.23
N PRO A 38 -13.58 -22.27 2.05
CA PRO A 38 -13.51 -22.04 3.49
C PRO A 38 -12.82 -20.71 3.84
N ALA A 39 -13.24 -20.12 4.96
CA ALA A 39 -12.58 -18.95 5.51
C ALA A 39 -11.07 -19.21 5.70
N PRO A 40 -10.21 -18.21 5.45
CA PRO A 40 -8.78 -18.41 5.58
C PRO A 40 -8.40 -18.65 7.05
N THR A 41 -7.31 -19.38 7.25
CA THR A 41 -6.70 -19.59 8.57
C THR A 41 -5.40 -18.80 8.69
N ASP A 42 -4.94 -18.53 9.92
CA ASP A 42 -3.65 -17.88 10.14
C ASP A 42 -2.50 -18.65 9.45
N ALA A 43 -2.52 -19.98 9.50
CA ALA A 43 -1.53 -20.83 8.82
C ALA A 43 -1.57 -20.68 7.28
N ALA A 44 -2.77 -20.56 6.70
CA ALA A 44 -2.91 -20.30 5.27
C ALA A 44 -2.34 -18.92 4.89
N LEU A 45 -2.59 -17.89 5.70
CA LEU A 45 -2.03 -16.55 5.50
C LEU A 45 -0.50 -16.56 5.56
N GLN A 46 0.08 -17.24 6.55
CA GLN A 46 1.54 -17.38 6.66
C GLN A 46 2.13 -18.05 5.41
N THR A 47 1.47 -19.10 4.91
CA THR A 47 1.88 -19.79 3.68
C THR A 47 1.82 -18.87 2.45
N VAL A 48 0.75 -18.07 2.34
CA VAL A 48 0.60 -17.11 1.23
C VAL A 48 1.63 -16.00 1.34
N LEU A 49 1.85 -15.44 2.53
CA LEU A 49 2.85 -14.40 2.76
C LEU A 49 4.26 -14.88 2.39
N HIS A 50 4.64 -16.07 2.84
CA HIS A 50 5.92 -16.68 2.47
C HIS A 50 6.07 -16.80 0.95
N LYS A 51 5.04 -17.29 0.24
CA LYS A 51 5.04 -17.37 -1.23
C LYS A 51 5.19 -15.99 -1.90
N ILE A 52 4.54 -14.95 -1.35
CA ILE A 52 4.67 -13.57 -1.86
C ILE A 52 6.11 -13.11 -1.70
N ILE A 53 6.69 -13.24 -0.49
CA ILE A 53 8.08 -12.85 -0.20
C ILE A 53 9.03 -13.56 -1.16
N THR A 54 8.97 -14.89 -1.26
CA THR A 54 9.84 -15.66 -2.15
C THR A 54 9.72 -15.21 -3.61
N ARG A 55 8.50 -14.96 -4.10
CA ARG A 55 8.28 -14.50 -5.49
C ARG A 55 8.79 -13.09 -5.71
N MET A 56 8.63 -12.20 -4.72
CA MET A 56 9.13 -10.83 -4.79
C MET A 56 10.66 -10.80 -4.81
N MET A 57 11.32 -11.54 -3.92
CA MET A 57 12.79 -11.65 -3.91
C MET A 57 13.30 -12.15 -5.26
N LYS A 58 12.77 -13.28 -5.77
CA LYS A 58 13.11 -13.80 -7.10
C LYS A 58 12.84 -12.82 -8.24
N LEU A 59 11.80 -12.01 -8.15
CA LEU A 59 11.51 -10.99 -9.16
C LEU A 59 12.55 -9.87 -9.13
N LEU A 60 12.93 -9.40 -7.94
CA LEU A 60 13.89 -8.32 -7.76
C LEU A 60 15.31 -8.77 -8.17
N THR A 61 15.71 -10.00 -7.83
CA THR A 61 16.98 -10.60 -8.26
C THR A 61 17.03 -10.72 -9.80
N ARG A 62 15.97 -11.27 -10.43
CA ARG A 62 15.88 -11.35 -11.90
C ARG A 62 15.89 -10.00 -12.60
N ARG A 63 15.48 -8.92 -11.92
CA ARG A 63 15.52 -7.55 -12.46
C ARG A 63 16.84 -6.84 -12.19
N GLY A 64 17.81 -7.52 -11.58
CA GLY A 64 19.09 -6.93 -11.20
C GLY A 64 18.96 -5.83 -10.15
N VAL A 65 17.88 -5.84 -9.34
CA VAL A 65 17.71 -4.89 -8.22
C VAL A 65 18.36 -5.44 -6.96
N LEU A 66 18.35 -6.76 -6.80
CA LEU A 66 19.02 -7.46 -5.71
C LEU A 66 20.11 -8.35 -6.28
N VAL A 67 21.23 -8.42 -5.58
CA VAL A 67 22.29 -9.41 -5.79
C VAL A 67 22.25 -10.39 -4.63
N GLU A 68 22.26 -11.67 -4.95
CA GLU A 68 22.35 -12.76 -3.98
C GLU A 68 23.76 -13.37 -4.11
N GLU A 69 24.57 -13.22 -3.05
CA GLU A 69 25.87 -13.88 -2.88
C GLU A 69 25.78 -14.81 -1.67
N GLU A 70 26.65 -15.82 -1.56
CA GLU A 70 26.58 -16.89 -0.55
C GLU A 70 26.22 -16.39 0.87
N GLY A 71 24.94 -16.47 1.22
CA GLY A 71 24.39 -16.09 2.53
C GLY A 71 24.00 -14.61 2.70
N SER A 72 24.16 -13.75 1.69
CA SER A 72 23.84 -12.32 1.75
C SER A 72 23.02 -11.84 0.56
N THR A 73 22.07 -10.94 0.81
CA THR A 73 21.28 -10.26 -0.23
C THR A 73 21.46 -8.76 -0.07
N TYR A 74 21.94 -8.07 -1.10
CA TYR A 74 22.13 -6.62 -1.10
C TYR A 74 21.58 -5.98 -2.37
N MET A 75 21.39 -4.65 -2.33
CA MET A 75 20.90 -3.89 -3.48
C MET A 75 22.00 -3.75 -4.53
N ALA A 76 21.68 -4.02 -5.80
CA ALA A 76 22.61 -3.79 -6.90
C ALA A 76 22.85 -2.29 -7.12
N ASP A 77 24.06 -1.92 -7.56
CA ASP A 77 24.37 -0.56 -8.02
C ASP A 77 23.65 -0.29 -9.35
N GLY A 78 22.47 0.35 -9.26
CA GLY A 78 21.59 0.59 -10.39
C GLY A 78 21.84 1.91 -11.10
N ASP A 79 22.76 1.92 -12.09
CA ASP A 79 23.07 3.12 -12.88
C ASP A 79 22.23 3.26 -14.19
N SER A 80 21.33 2.31 -14.45
CA SER A 80 20.66 2.14 -15.75
C SER A 80 19.32 2.84 -15.96
N ASP A 81 18.79 3.64 -15.01
CA ASP A 81 17.50 4.29 -15.27
C ASP A 81 17.60 5.55 -16.14
N SER A 82 16.52 5.76 -16.91
CA SER A 82 16.17 7.02 -17.58
C SER A 82 16.24 8.25 -16.67
N ASP A 83 16.46 9.44 -17.25
CA ASP A 83 16.58 10.72 -16.52
C ASP A 83 15.40 11.03 -15.57
N GLU A 84 14.15 10.75 -15.95
CA GLU A 84 13.00 10.96 -15.05
C GLU A 84 13.06 10.12 -13.76
N ALA A 85 13.50 8.87 -13.88
CA ALA A 85 13.67 7.98 -12.74
C ALA A 85 14.86 8.42 -11.88
N ARG A 86 15.90 9.01 -12.46
CA ARG A 86 17.01 9.62 -11.71
C ARG A 86 16.54 10.79 -10.85
N VAL A 87 15.62 11.63 -11.35
CA VAL A 87 15.10 12.79 -10.60
C VAL A 87 14.13 12.39 -9.48
N LEU A 88 13.25 11.41 -9.72
CA LEU A 88 12.28 10.96 -8.70
C LEU A 88 12.90 10.05 -7.63
N ARG A 89 14.00 9.33 -7.94
CA ARG A 89 14.62 8.37 -7.02
C ARG A 89 14.97 8.97 -5.64
N PRO A 90 15.66 10.14 -5.55
CA PRO A 90 15.96 10.77 -4.27
C PRO A 90 14.71 11.12 -3.46
N LEU A 91 13.66 11.63 -4.14
CA LEU A 91 12.38 11.93 -3.51
C LEU A 91 11.72 10.67 -2.94
N GLN A 92 11.70 9.59 -3.73
CA GLN A 92 11.11 8.32 -3.33
C GLN A 92 11.88 7.66 -2.18
N ALA A 93 13.21 7.65 -2.22
CA ALA A 93 14.07 7.13 -1.17
C ALA A 93 13.89 7.88 0.16
N ALA A 94 13.87 9.21 0.10
CA ALA A 94 13.61 10.05 1.27
C ALA A 94 12.18 9.84 1.81
N ALA A 95 11.19 9.78 0.93
CA ALA A 95 9.80 9.59 1.31
C ALA A 95 9.55 8.22 1.96
N CYS A 96 10.21 7.14 1.53
CA CYS A 96 10.12 5.82 2.17
C CYS A 96 10.75 5.80 3.57
N THR A 97 11.78 6.61 3.81
CA THR A 97 12.56 6.61 5.06
C THR A 97 12.20 7.78 5.99
N TYR A 98 11.12 8.50 5.69
CA TYR A 98 10.64 9.67 6.44
C TYR A 98 11.66 10.83 6.52
N ARG A 99 12.54 10.93 5.52
CA ARG A 99 13.57 11.99 5.42
C ARG A 99 13.18 13.05 4.39
N ILE A 100 13.90 14.17 4.41
CA ILE A 100 13.81 15.27 3.46
C ILE A 100 14.83 15.03 2.34
N ALA A 101 14.42 15.15 1.08
CA ALA A 101 15.32 14.87 -0.05
C ALA A 101 16.22 16.06 -0.38
N PHE A 102 15.66 17.28 -0.38
CA PHE A 102 16.32 18.49 -0.86
C PHE A 102 16.10 19.68 0.07
N GLY A 103 16.99 20.67 -0.05
CA GLY A 103 16.96 21.92 0.70
C GLY A 103 17.86 21.90 1.96
N PRO A 104 17.80 22.95 2.79
CA PRO A 104 18.72 23.13 3.93
C PRO A 104 18.69 22.01 4.96
N ARG A 105 17.59 21.24 5.00
CA ARG A 105 17.37 20.13 5.93
C ARG A 105 17.43 18.76 5.26
N ALA A 106 18.03 18.67 4.06
CA ALA A 106 18.20 17.40 3.36
C ALA A 106 18.82 16.33 4.26
N GLY A 107 18.31 15.10 4.16
CA GLY A 107 18.69 13.97 5.01
C GLY A 107 18.05 13.98 6.41
N GLN A 108 17.52 15.09 6.91
CA GLN A 108 16.89 15.14 8.23
C GLN A 108 15.48 14.52 8.21
N LYS A 109 15.00 14.08 9.39
CA LYS A 109 13.59 13.71 9.58
C LYS A 109 12.71 14.97 9.66
N VAL A 110 11.47 14.84 9.22
CA VAL A 110 10.45 15.89 9.38
C VAL A 110 10.12 16.10 10.86
N LEU A 111 9.81 17.34 11.25
CA LEU A 111 9.44 17.65 12.63
C LEU A 111 8.11 16.98 12.98
N THR A 112 8.06 16.28 14.11
CA THR A 112 6.88 15.62 14.64
C THR A 112 6.34 16.40 15.84
N VAL A 113 5.02 16.50 15.95
CA VAL A 113 4.35 17.09 17.12
C VAL A 113 3.69 15.97 17.91
N GLN A 114 4.20 15.71 19.11
CA GLN A 114 3.58 14.79 20.06
C GLN A 114 2.39 15.49 20.72
N GLY A 115 1.19 14.97 20.46
CA GLY A 115 -0.06 15.56 20.96
C GLY A 115 -0.84 14.64 21.89
N VAL A 116 -0.40 13.40 22.06
CA VAL A 116 -0.99 12.41 22.98
C VAL A 116 0.13 11.60 23.64
N MET A 117 -0.17 10.97 24.78
CA MET A 117 0.79 10.08 25.44
C MET A 117 1.09 8.85 24.56
N PRO A 118 2.35 8.37 24.52
CA PRO A 118 2.69 7.15 23.82
C PRO A 118 1.87 5.95 24.31
N LYS A 119 1.58 5.02 23.40
CA LYS A 119 0.87 3.79 23.73
C LYS A 119 1.81 2.59 23.64
N ASP A 120 1.91 1.84 24.73
CA ASP A 120 2.46 0.49 24.72
C ASP A 120 1.39 -0.49 24.24
N ALA A 121 1.66 -1.22 23.16
CA ALA A 121 0.79 -2.32 22.75
C ALA A 121 1.53 -3.35 21.89
N ASP A 122 1.63 -4.57 22.42
CA ASP A 122 1.68 -5.80 21.62
C ASP A 122 0.24 -6.14 21.21
N PHE A 123 -0.09 -5.90 19.94
CA PHE A 123 -1.41 -6.24 19.41
C PHE A 123 -1.25 -7.31 18.33
N LYS A 124 -1.56 -8.55 18.69
CA LYS A 124 -1.65 -9.65 17.73
C LYS A 124 -3.05 -9.61 17.09
N GLN A 125 -3.13 -9.15 15.85
CA GLN A 125 -4.38 -9.18 15.09
C GLN A 125 -4.62 -10.59 14.56
N THR A 126 -5.86 -11.08 14.65
CA THR A 126 -6.28 -12.33 14.00
C THR A 126 -6.23 -12.16 12.47
N LEU A 127 -5.96 -13.25 11.74
CA LEU A 127 -5.83 -13.22 10.28
C LEU A 127 -4.86 -12.13 9.79
N CYS A 128 -3.73 -12.03 10.51
CA CYS A 128 -2.63 -11.14 10.20
C CYS A 128 -1.32 -11.94 10.26
N ALA A 129 -0.61 -11.98 9.13
CA ALA A 129 0.73 -12.54 9.03
C ALA A 129 1.73 -11.41 8.83
N ASP A 130 2.87 -11.47 9.53
CA ASP A 130 3.98 -10.52 9.40
C ASP A 130 5.30 -11.29 9.33
N SER A 131 6.14 -10.96 8.35
CA SER A 131 7.43 -11.60 8.14
C SER A 131 8.32 -10.76 7.22
N ASN A 132 9.60 -10.59 7.57
CA ASN A 132 10.61 -9.88 6.78
C ASN A 132 10.19 -8.46 6.32
N GLY A 133 9.42 -7.73 7.14
CA GLY A 133 8.92 -6.39 6.80
C GLY A 133 7.70 -6.38 5.85
N PHE A 134 7.13 -7.54 5.55
CA PHE A 134 5.87 -7.69 4.85
C PHE A 134 4.77 -8.06 5.83
N SER A 135 3.58 -7.47 5.64
CA SER A 135 2.38 -7.87 6.35
C SER A 135 1.23 -8.19 5.39
N LEU A 136 0.42 -9.19 5.75
CA LEU A 136 -0.78 -9.60 5.04
C LEU A 136 -1.93 -9.74 6.03
N HIS A 137 -3.00 -8.98 5.79
CA HIS A 137 -4.19 -8.95 6.64
C HIS A 137 -5.42 -9.38 5.85
N ALA A 138 -6.22 -10.29 6.40
CA ALA A 138 -7.43 -10.83 5.75
C ALA A 138 -8.66 -10.90 6.68
N ALA A 139 -8.67 -10.20 7.82
CA ALA A 139 -9.78 -10.26 8.77
C ALA A 139 -11.05 -9.51 8.35
N VAL A 140 -10.99 -8.70 7.29
CA VAL A 140 -12.12 -7.89 6.82
C VAL A 140 -12.94 -8.69 5.81
N ARG A 141 -14.21 -8.94 6.11
CA ARG A 141 -15.20 -9.61 5.24
C ARG A 141 -16.51 -8.83 5.25
N CYS A 142 -17.22 -8.82 4.13
CA CYS A 142 -18.63 -8.42 4.03
C CYS A 142 -19.45 -9.61 3.52
N GLY A 143 -20.70 -9.73 3.96
CA GLY A 143 -21.62 -10.76 3.44
C GLY A 143 -22.02 -10.48 1.98
N ALA A 144 -22.48 -11.50 1.26
CA ALA A 144 -22.88 -11.39 -0.15
C ALA A 144 -23.98 -10.34 -0.37
N ASP A 145 -24.94 -10.27 0.57
CA ASP A 145 -26.09 -9.35 0.49
C ASP A 145 -25.83 -8.00 1.19
N ASP A 146 -24.67 -7.83 1.83
CA ASP A 146 -24.32 -6.60 2.55
C ASP A 146 -23.71 -5.55 1.62
N ARG A 147 -24.57 -4.95 0.80
CA ARG A 147 -24.20 -3.90 -0.15
C ARG A 147 -23.63 -2.66 0.54
N GLN A 148 -24.07 -2.36 1.76
CA GLN A 148 -23.60 -1.21 2.51
C GLN A 148 -22.16 -1.42 2.99
N ALA A 149 -21.83 -2.57 3.56
CA ALA A 149 -20.45 -2.89 3.96
C ALA A 149 -19.53 -2.98 2.74
N LEU A 150 -20.00 -3.54 1.63
CA LEU A 150 -19.24 -3.56 0.38
C LEU A 150 -18.95 -2.14 -0.13
N GLU A 151 -19.94 -1.23 -0.10
CA GLU A 151 -19.71 0.17 -0.46
C GLU A 151 -18.67 0.81 0.46
N GLN A 152 -18.78 0.62 1.78
CA GLN A 152 -17.82 1.16 2.74
C GLN A 152 -16.40 0.64 2.48
N LEU A 153 -16.25 -0.64 2.18
CA LEU A 153 -14.97 -1.24 1.83
C LEU A 153 -14.42 -0.66 0.52
N CYS A 154 -15.25 -0.52 -0.51
CA CYS A 154 -14.91 0.15 -1.76
C CYS A 154 -14.44 1.59 -1.54
N ARG A 155 -15.16 2.38 -0.74
CA ARG A 155 -14.76 3.76 -0.39
C ARG A 155 -13.44 3.79 0.38
N TYR A 156 -13.25 2.86 1.31
CA TYR A 156 -12.02 2.74 2.09
C TYR A 156 -10.81 2.46 1.19
N ILE A 157 -10.93 1.51 0.25
CA ILE A 157 -9.85 1.21 -0.68
C ILE A 157 -9.64 2.38 -1.64
N THR A 158 -10.68 2.95 -2.25
CA THR A 158 -10.52 4.02 -3.26
C THR A 158 -10.26 5.41 -2.68
N ARG A 159 -10.02 5.53 -1.38
CA ARG A 159 -9.79 6.82 -0.72
C ARG A 159 -8.59 7.58 -1.32
N PRO A 160 -8.64 8.92 -1.37
CA PRO A 160 -7.51 9.73 -1.80
C PRO A 160 -6.35 9.66 -0.79
N ALA A 161 -5.16 10.04 -1.26
CA ALA A 161 -3.93 10.05 -0.46
C ALA A 161 -4.02 10.99 0.75
N LEU A 162 -4.64 12.14 0.52
CA LEU A 162 -4.75 13.24 1.47
C LEU A 162 -6.19 13.72 1.52
N ALA A 163 -6.61 14.16 2.71
CA ALA A 163 -7.84 14.90 2.90
C ALA A 163 -7.46 16.35 3.15
N ASN A 164 -8.13 17.30 2.49
CA ASN A 164 -7.79 18.72 2.56
C ASN A 164 -7.82 19.25 4.00
N GLU A 165 -8.78 18.80 4.80
CA GLU A 165 -8.92 19.13 6.23
C GLU A 165 -7.68 18.78 7.09
N ARG A 166 -6.82 17.86 6.61
CA ARG A 166 -5.61 17.43 7.32
C ARG A 166 -4.41 18.31 7.02
N VAL A 167 -4.50 19.22 6.05
CA VAL A 167 -3.39 20.08 5.60
C VAL A 167 -3.72 21.51 5.96
N GLN A 168 -2.88 22.13 6.78
CA GLN A 168 -3.04 23.51 7.23
C GLN A 168 -1.70 24.25 7.14
N THR A 169 -1.73 25.57 7.23
CA THR A 169 -0.54 26.42 7.31
C THR A 169 -0.50 27.10 8.67
N ASN A 170 0.64 27.07 9.36
CA ASN A 170 0.82 27.77 10.63
C ASN A 170 1.25 29.23 10.42
N ALA A 171 1.35 30.00 11.52
CA ALA A 171 1.76 31.41 11.48
C ALA A 171 3.18 31.64 10.91
N ALA A 172 4.04 30.62 10.93
CA ALA A 172 5.38 30.66 10.33
C ALA A 172 5.40 30.29 8.83
N GLY A 173 4.23 30.11 8.20
CA GLY A 173 4.12 29.71 6.79
C GLY A 173 4.48 28.24 6.52
N GLN A 174 4.62 27.42 7.56
CA GLN A 174 4.92 25.99 7.43
C GLN A 174 3.64 25.18 7.24
N VAL A 175 3.76 24.08 6.51
CA VAL A 175 2.68 23.11 6.33
C VAL A 175 2.60 22.22 7.56
N VAL A 176 1.40 22.13 8.13
CA VAL A 176 1.03 21.22 9.22
C VAL A 176 0.15 20.12 8.64
N LEU A 177 0.64 18.88 8.67
CA LEU A 177 -0.09 17.71 8.22
C LEU A 177 -0.55 16.88 9.44
N LYS A 178 -1.86 16.86 9.69
CA LYS A 178 -2.47 16.04 10.75
C LYS A 178 -2.51 14.56 10.35
N LEU A 179 -2.08 13.67 11.22
CA LEU A 179 -2.17 12.22 11.00
C LEU A 179 -3.61 11.72 11.16
N LYS A 180 -4.01 10.71 10.38
CA LYS A 180 -5.34 10.07 10.50
C LYS A 180 -5.53 9.43 11.88
N THR A 181 -4.46 8.83 12.38
CA THR A 181 -4.39 8.20 13.69
C THR A 181 -3.04 8.60 14.29
N PRO A 182 -3.01 8.99 15.58
CA PRO A 182 -1.75 9.23 16.26
C PRO A 182 -0.82 8.03 16.16
N TRP A 183 0.47 8.30 15.98
CA TRP A 183 1.50 7.26 16.06
C TRP A 183 1.68 6.78 17.49
N ARG A 184 2.35 5.63 17.63
CA ARG A 184 2.61 5.00 18.94
C ARG A 184 3.43 5.90 19.86
N ASP A 185 4.32 6.72 19.31
CA ASP A 185 5.14 7.68 20.02
C ASP A 185 4.37 8.97 20.42
N GLY A 186 3.05 8.99 20.22
CA GLY A 186 2.23 10.15 20.52
C GLY A 186 2.19 11.22 19.43
N THR A 187 2.93 11.04 18.33
CA THR A 187 2.91 11.99 17.21
C THR A 187 1.51 12.09 16.62
N THR A 188 1.00 13.32 16.51
CA THR A 188 -0.32 13.61 15.94
C THR A 188 -0.24 14.40 14.63
N GLN A 189 0.86 15.14 14.43
CA GLN A 189 1.02 16.05 13.30
C GLN A 189 2.48 16.10 12.86
N LEU A 190 2.69 16.40 11.59
CA LEU A 190 4.00 16.67 11.00
C LEU A 190 4.07 18.14 10.58
N VAL A 191 5.20 18.78 10.84
CA VAL A 191 5.44 20.18 10.45
C VAL A 191 6.62 20.25 9.51
N MET A 192 6.42 20.89 8.36
CA MET A 192 7.40 20.94 7.28
C MET A 192 7.29 22.23 6.47
N SER A 193 8.36 22.62 5.77
CA SER A 193 8.28 23.72 4.82
C SER A 193 7.38 23.37 3.62
N PRO A 194 6.82 24.35 2.89
CA PRO A 194 6.07 24.07 1.67
C PRO A 194 6.85 23.23 0.65
N LEU A 195 8.16 23.47 0.51
CA LEU A 195 9.01 22.69 -0.38
C LEU A 195 9.18 21.25 0.10
N GLU A 196 9.38 21.02 1.40
CA GLU A 196 9.43 19.67 1.99
C GLU A 196 8.11 18.89 1.76
N PHE A 197 6.97 19.59 1.83
CA PHE A 197 5.67 18.99 1.53
C PHE A 197 5.52 18.64 0.04
N MET A 198 5.88 19.54 -0.87
CA MET A 198 5.86 19.29 -2.32
C MET A 198 6.74 18.10 -2.72
N GLN A 199 7.93 17.96 -2.11
CA GLN A 199 8.81 16.81 -2.32
C GLN A 199 8.11 15.48 -2.01
N ARG A 200 7.37 15.43 -0.89
CA ARG A 200 6.58 14.25 -0.51
C ARG A 200 5.48 13.98 -1.51
N LEU A 201 4.70 14.98 -1.89
CA LEU A 201 3.63 14.83 -2.89
C LEU A 201 4.16 14.28 -4.22
N ALA A 202 5.28 14.82 -4.69
CA ALA A 202 5.93 14.37 -5.93
C ALA A 202 6.33 12.88 -5.85
N ALA A 203 6.83 12.40 -4.71
CA ALA A 203 7.17 10.99 -4.51
C ALA A 203 5.96 10.04 -4.60
N LEU A 204 4.75 10.53 -4.30
CA LEU A 204 3.52 9.73 -4.35
C LEU A 204 2.98 9.55 -5.76
N VAL A 205 3.36 10.44 -6.70
CA VAL A 205 2.88 10.41 -8.08
C VAL A 205 3.30 9.10 -8.74
N PRO A 206 2.36 8.28 -9.25
CA PRO A 206 2.69 7.06 -9.95
C PRO A 206 3.36 7.38 -11.28
N ARG A 207 4.14 6.42 -11.81
CA ARG A 207 4.67 6.52 -13.17
C ARG A 207 3.51 6.70 -14.17
N PRO A 208 3.69 7.47 -15.26
CA PRO A 208 2.71 7.58 -16.31
C PRO A 208 2.25 6.19 -16.79
N ARG A 209 0.96 6.07 -17.13
CA ARG A 209 0.34 4.85 -17.67
C ARG A 209 0.31 3.65 -16.72
N LEU A 210 0.58 3.84 -15.43
CA LEU A 210 0.46 2.77 -14.45
C LEU A 210 -1.01 2.60 -14.00
N HIS A 211 -1.61 1.46 -14.32
CA HIS A 211 -2.92 1.07 -13.80
C HIS A 211 -2.85 0.76 -12.30
N LEU A 212 -3.44 1.64 -11.47
CA LEU A 212 -3.53 1.48 -10.01
C LEU A 212 -4.69 0.58 -9.58
N ILE A 213 -5.74 0.48 -10.39
CA ILE A 213 -6.83 -0.48 -10.21
C ILE A 213 -6.64 -1.59 -11.22
N ARG A 214 -6.72 -2.83 -10.75
CA ARG A 214 -6.58 -4.04 -11.57
C ARG A 214 -7.67 -4.99 -11.17
N PHE A 215 -8.30 -5.59 -12.18
CA PHE A 215 -9.31 -6.62 -12.03
C PHE A 215 -8.71 -7.97 -12.46
N HIS A 216 -9.12 -9.04 -11.80
CA HIS A 216 -8.58 -10.38 -12.00
C HIS A 216 -9.70 -11.42 -12.01
N GLY A 217 -9.41 -12.59 -12.59
CA GLY A 217 -10.38 -13.68 -12.69
C GLY A 217 -11.63 -13.27 -13.45
N VAL A 218 -12.79 -13.73 -12.97
CA VAL A 218 -14.09 -13.43 -13.60
C VAL A 218 -14.48 -11.94 -13.59
N LEU A 219 -13.82 -11.12 -12.77
CA LEU A 219 -14.07 -9.68 -12.68
C LEU A 219 -13.24 -8.88 -13.71
N ALA A 220 -12.26 -9.50 -14.37
CA ALA A 220 -11.45 -8.83 -15.37
C ALA A 220 -12.30 -8.44 -16.61
N PRO A 221 -12.03 -7.30 -17.28
CA PRO A 221 -12.87 -6.78 -18.38
C PRO A 221 -13.17 -7.80 -19.48
N ASP A 222 -12.17 -8.56 -19.91
CA ASP A 222 -12.27 -9.53 -21.02
C ASP A 222 -12.48 -10.97 -20.53
N ALA A 223 -12.88 -11.18 -19.27
CA ALA A 223 -13.13 -12.53 -18.78
C ALA A 223 -14.40 -13.12 -19.44
N GLU A 224 -14.27 -14.33 -19.98
CA GLU A 224 -15.32 -15.00 -20.77
C GLU A 224 -16.66 -15.12 -20.03
N LEU A 225 -16.62 -15.31 -18.70
CA LEU A 225 -17.81 -15.44 -17.85
C LEU A 225 -18.30 -14.11 -17.27
N ARG A 226 -17.60 -12.99 -17.52
CA ARG A 226 -17.87 -11.71 -16.84
C ARG A 226 -19.30 -11.24 -17.07
N ALA A 227 -19.79 -11.28 -18.31
CA ALA A 227 -21.13 -10.80 -18.66
C ALA A 227 -22.27 -11.59 -17.96
N GLN A 228 -21.98 -12.81 -17.51
CA GLN A 228 -22.94 -13.67 -16.82
C GLN A 228 -22.84 -13.55 -15.29
N VAL A 229 -21.75 -12.99 -14.77
CA VAL A 229 -21.47 -12.90 -13.32
C VAL A 229 -21.58 -11.48 -12.78
N VAL A 230 -21.15 -10.48 -13.55
CA VAL A 230 -21.17 -9.07 -13.15
C VAL A 230 -22.39 -8.42 -13.79
N PRO A 231 -23.41 -8.02 -13.01
CA PRO A 231 -24.60 -7.33 -13.54
C PRO A 231 -24.20 -6.04 -14.27
N GLN A 232 -24.97 -5.68 -15.31
CA GLN A 232 -24.82 -4.41 -16.03
C GLN A 232 -25.38 -3.24 -15.23
#